data_AF-A0A524ASZ8-F1
#
_entry.id   AF-A0A524ASZ8-F1
#
_cell.length_a   1.000
_cell.length_b   1.000
_cell.length_c   1.000
_cell.angle_alpha   90.00
_cell.angle_beta   90.00
_cell.angle_gamma   90.00
#
_symmetry.space_group_name_H-M   'P 1'
#
loop_
_entity.id
_entity.type
_entity.pdbx_description
1 polymer ?
#
loop_
_entity_poly.entity_id
_entity_poly.type
_entity_poly.pdbx_seq_one_letter_code
_entity_poly.pdbx_strand_id
1 'polypeptide(L)'
;QAGVIAAAAIVALEEMVDRLAEAHQNARVLAQGLAEMKGFAIDLESVESNLVYFELTDPSVGADKLVEGLAAEGVKLNPARGGRFRAVTHYGIERAGIDAALAAFRKVMKELT
;
A
#
# COMPACT_ATOMS: atom_id res chain seq x y z
N GLN A 1 21.81 -25.17 -14.48
CA GLN A 1 20.65 -24.30 -14.74
C GLN A 1 20.73 -23.01 -13.89
N ALA A 2 21.87 -22.30 -13.90
CA ALA A 2 22.05 -21.01 -13.22
C ALA A 2 21.89 -19.80 -14.17
N GLY A 3 21.97 -20.04 -15.49
CA GLY A 3 21.88 -19.00 -16.51
C GLY A 3 20.49 -18.35 -16.64
N VAL A 4 19.41 -19.04 -16.28
CA VAL A 4 18.04 -18.49 -16.33
C VAL A 4 17.79 -17.50 -15.18
N ILE A 5 18.31 -17.77 -13.98
CA ILE A 5 18.22 -16.85 -12.84
C ILE A 5 19.12 -15.63 -13.06
N ALA A 6 20.32 -15.83 -13.63
CA ALA A 6 21.23 -14.73 -13.98
C ALA A 6 20.65 -13.81 -15.07
N ALA A 7 19.97 -14.35 -16.08
CA ALA A 7 19.31 -13.55 -17.11
C ALA A 7 18.12 -12.72 -16.57
N ALA A 8 17.31 -13.29 -15.67
CA ALA A 8 16.24 -12.55 -14.99
C ALA A 8 16.78 -11.44 -14.06
N ALA A 9 17.94 -11.67 -13.43
CA ALA A 9 18.61 -10.66 -12.60
C ALA A 9 19.18 -9.51 -13.44
N ILE A 10 19.73 -9.80 -14.63
CA ILE A 10 20.25 -8.77 -15.56
C ILE A 10 19.10 -7.91 -16.08
N VAL A 11 17.98 -8.52 -16.52
CA VAL A 11 16.78 -7.77 -16.94
C VAL A 11 16.19 -6.95 -15.78
N ALA A 12 16.18 -7.49 -14.55
CA ALA A 12 15.74 -6.75 -13.37
C ALA A 12 16.67 -5.57 -13.00
N LEU A 13 17.95 -5.63 -13.36
CA LEU A 13 18.91 -4.55 -13.11
C LEU A 13 18.93 -3.50 -14.23
N GLU A 14 18.67 -3.87 -15.48
CA GLU A 14 18.78 -2.96 -16.63
C GLU A 14 17.46 -2.24 -16.96
N GLU A 15 16.30 -2.88 -16.79
CA GLU A 15 15.01 -2.36 -17.28
C GLU A 15 14.02 -1.92 -16.16
N MET A 16 14.34 -2.17 -14.88
CA MET A 16 13.42 -1.89 -13.76
C MET A 16 13.80 -0.66 -12.92
N VAL A 17 14.97 -0.05 -13.15
CA VAL A 17 15.45 1.11 -12.36
C VAL A 17 14.55 2.33 -12.58
N ASP A 18 14.21 2.66 -13.82
CA ASP A 18 13.28 3.76 -14.13
C ASP A 18 11.85 3.49 -13.60
N ARG A 19 11.51 2.21 -13.40
CA ARG A 19 10.18 1.76 -12.97
C ARG A 19 9.99 1.77 -11.44
N LEU A 20 11.09 1.92 -10.68
CA LEU A 20 11.01 2.20 -9.23
C LEU A 20 10.33 3.55 -8.99
N ALA A 21 10.54 4.53 -9.89
CA ALA A 21 9.90 5.83 -9.80
C ALA A 21 8.37 5.74 -9.85
N GLU A 22 7.80 4.86 -10.68
CA GLU A 22 6.34 4.64 -10.75
C GLU A 22 5.80 4.04 -9.47
N ALA A 23 6.50 3.06 -8.88
CA ALA A 23 6.09 2.48 -7.60
C ALA A 23 6.12 3.53 -6.47
N HIS A 24 7.13 4.41 -6.45
CA HIS A 24 7.22 5.52 -5.50
C HIS A 24 6.10 6.54 -5.71
N GLN A 25 5.78 6.89 -6.96
CA GLN A 25 4.65 7.77 -7.29
C GLN A 25 3.32 7.17 -6.83
N ASN A 26 3.09 5.88 -7.08
CA ASN A 26 1.88 5.19 -6.65
C ASN A 26 1.79 5.09 -5.13
N ALA A 27 2.91 4.85 -4.44
CA ALA A 27 2.95 4.89 -2.98
C ALA A 27 2.63 6.28 -2.45
N ARG A 28 3.14 7.33 -3.10
CA ARG A 28 2.86 8.72 -2.75
C ARG A 28 1.37 9.06 -2.90
N VAL A 29 0.76 8.65 -4.01
CA VAL A 29 -0.68 8.84 -4.27
C VAL A 29 -1.52 8.09 -3.23
N LEU A 30 -1.17 6.84 -2.93
CA LEU A 30 -1.85 6.05 -1.89
C LEU A 30 -1.76 6.74 -0.53
N ALA A 31 -0.56 7.19 -0.14
CA ALA A 31 -0.33 7.85 1.14
C ALA A 31 -1.13 9.14 1.26
N GLN A 32 -1.14 9.97 0.21
CA GLN A 32 -1.91 11.21 0.17
C GLN A 32 -3.41 10.94 0.29
N GLY A 33 -3.93 9.99 -0.51
CA GLY A 33 -5.36 9.66 -0.47
C GLY A 33 -5.81 9.12 0.88
N LEU A 34 -4.97 8.32 1.55
CA LEU A 34 -5.25 7.84 2.91
C LEU A 34 -5.15 8.96 3.96
N ALA A 35 -4.21 9.91 3.81
CA ALA A 35 -4.04 11.03 4.73
C ALA A 35 -5.24 12.01 4.70
N GLU A 36 -5.99 12.05 3.59
CA GLU A 36 -7.24 12.82 3.47
C GLU A 36 -8.44 12.12 4.15
N MET A 37 -8.33 10.84 4.50
CA MET A 37 -9.41 10.08 5.13
C MET A 37 -9.36 10.19 6.65
N LYS A 38 -10.52 10.46 7.27
CA LYS A 38 -10.67 10.31 8.72
C LYS A 38 -10.47 8.84 9.11
N GLY A 39 -9.79 8.60 10.22
CA GLY A 39 -9.51 7.25 10.72
C GLY A 39 -8.06 6.80 10.51
N PHE A 40 -7.29 7.49 9.67
CA PHE A 40 -5.89 7.13 9.37
C PHE A 40 -4.92 8.25 9.75
N ALA A 41 -3.78 7.86 10.32
CA ALA A 41 -2.64 8.73 10.57
C ALA A 41 -1.46 8.30 9.69
N ILE A 42 -0.95 9.24 8.89
CA ILE A 42 0.16 9.02 7.95
C ILE A 42 1.15 10.16 8.05
N ASP A 43 2.42 9.81 8.21
CA ASP A 43 3.52 10.73 8.01
C ASP A 43 3.90 10.73 6.52
N LEU A 44 3.39 11.74 5.80
CA LEU A 44 3.69 11.90 4.37
C LEU A 44 5.18 12.18 4.13
N GLU A 45 5.89 12.85 5.03
CA GLU A 45 7.31 13.16 4.81
C GLU A 45 8.16 11.89 4.81
N SER A 46 7.73 10.85 5.54
CA SER A 46 8.41 9.54 5.57
C SER A 46 8.23 8.67 4.32
N VAL A 47 7.37 9.05 3.36
CA VAL A 47 7.07 8.25 2.17
C VAL A 47 8.04 8.58 1.04
N GLU A 48 9.22 7.97 1.10
CA GLU A 48 10.32 8.19 0.15
C GLU A 48 10.52 7.03 -0.86
N SER A 49 9.74 5.94 -0.70
CA SER A 49 9.88 4.72 -1.51
C SER A 49 8.52 4.11 -1.87
N ASN A 50 8.48 2.82 -2.17
CA ASN A 50 7.27 2.04 -2.44
C ASN A 50 6.53 1.58 -1.16
N LEU A 51 6.97 2.01 0.02
CA LEU A 51 6.39 1.65 1.31
C LEU A 51 5.55 2.80 1.87
N VAL A 52 4.33 2.49 2.27
CA VAL A 52 3.44 3.42 2.97
C VAL A 52 3.12 2.85 4.33
N TYR A 53 3.51 3.57 5.37
CA TYR A 53 3.17 3.22 6.74
C TYR A 53 2.08 4.13 7.28
N PHE A 54 1.10 3.53 7.96
CA PHE A 54 -0.03 4.25 8.50
C PHE A 54 -0.58 3.58 9.75
N GLU A 55 -1.32 4.33 10.55
CA GLU A 55 -1.93 3.88 11.80
C GLU A 55 -3.42 4.23 11.80
N LEU A 56 -4.20 3.52 12.63
CA LEU A 56 -5.57 3.91 12.90
C LEU A 56 -5.58 4.98 13.99
N THR A 57 -6.33 6.07 13.77
CA THR A 57 -6.44 7.15 14.77
C THR A 57 -7.34 6.77 15.93
N ASP A 58 -8.27 5.83 15.72
CA ASP A 58 -9.20 5.35 16.72
C ASP A 58 -8.91 3.87 17.03
N PRO A 59 -8.45 3.54 18.25
CA PRO A 59 -8.14 2.16 18.64
C PRO A 59 -9.38 1.27 18.79
N SER A 60 -10.60 1.83 18.82
CA SER A 60 -11.85 1.05 18.80
C SER A 60 -12.12 0.42 17.43
N VAL A 61 -11.55 0.99 16.37
CA VAL A 61 -11.56 0.41 15.03
C VAL A 61 -10.61 -0.79 15.06
N GLY A 62 -11.18 -1.99 15.05
CA GLY A 62 -10.40 -3.22 15.09
C GLY A 62 -9.47 -3.33 13.88
N ALA A 63 -8.15 -3.33 14.10
CA ALA A 63 -7.15 -3.46 13.04
C ALA A 63 -7.40 -4.71 12.17
N ASP A 64 -7.77 -5.83 12.79
CA ASP A 64 -8.11 -7.07 12.08
C ASP A 64 -9.40 -6.92 11.26
N LYS A 65 -10.37 -6.14 11.74
CA LYS A 65 -11.61 -5.87 11.00
C LYS A 65 -11.38 -5.02 9.76
N LEU A 66 -10.46 -4.06 9.83
CA LEU A 66 -10.01 -3.33 8.65
C LEU A 66 -9.38 -4.27 7.63
N VAL A 67 -8.47 -5.16 8.06
CA VAL A 67 -7.82 -6.13 7.16
C VAL A 67 -8.83 -7.08 6.53
N GLU A 68 -9.76 -7.63 7.31
CA GLU A 68 -10.83 -8.50 6.83
C GLU A 68 -11.74 -7.79 5.81
N GLY A 69 -12.17 -6.55 6.11
CA GLY A 69 -13.00 -5.77 5.21
C GLY A 69 -12.31 -5.43 3.90
N LEU A 70 -11.04 -5.03 3.96
CA LEU A 70 -10.24 -4.76 2.76
C LEU A 70 -10.06 -6.02 1.91
N ALA A 71 -9.83 -7.18 2.54
CA ALA A 71 -9.70 -8.44 1.83
C ALA A 71 -11.00 -8.81 1.06
N ALA A 72 -12.17 -8.50 1.63
CA ALA A 72 -13.47 -8.70 0.97
C ALA A 72 -13.65 -7.79 -0.26
N GLU A 73 -13.05 -6.60 -0.26
CA GLU A 73 -12.99 -5.68 -1.41
C GLU A 73 -11.83 -5.98 -2.38
N GLY A 74 -11.10 -7.09 -2.16
CA GLY A 74 -9.99 -7.50 -3.01
C GLY A 74 -8.65 -6.81 -2.72
N VAL A 75 -8.55 -6.02 -1.64
CA VAL A 75 -7.32 -5.34 -1.21
C VAL A 75 -6.62 -6.16 -0.14
N LYS A 76 -5.39 -6.59 -0.41
CA LYS A 76 -4.58 -7.36 0.56
C LYS A 76 -3.75 -6.42 1.42
N LEU A 77 -3.91 -6.52 2.73
CA LEU A 77 -3.12 -5.80 3.72
C LEU A 77 -2.65 -6.78 4.79
N ASN A 78 -1.39 -6.66 5.21
CA ASN A 78 -0.89 -7.46 6.33
C ASN A 78 -1.43 -6.91 7.66
N PRO A 79 -1.59 -7.76 8.69
CA PRO A 79 -1.94 -7.31 10.03
C PRO A 79 -0.98 -6.21 10.54
N ALA A 80 -1.52 -5.28 11.31
CA ALA A 80 -0.71 -4.24 11.93
C ALA A 80 0.34 -4.86 12.86
N ARG A 81 1.58 -4.38 12.78
CA ARG A 81 2.66 -4.79 13.69
C ARG A 81 2.99 -3.62 14.59
N GLY A 82 2.73 -3.77 15.89
CA GLY A 82 2.94 -2.69 16.86
C GLY A 82 2.04 -1.47 16.61
N GLY A 83 0.80 -1.70 16.14
CA GLY A 83 -0.16 -0.63 15.84
C GLY A 83 -0.03 0.01 14.45
N ARG A 84 1.01 -0.35 13.69
CA ARG A 84 1.31 0.25 12.38
C ARG A 84 1.09 -0.74 11.24
N PHE A 85 0.38 -0.30 10.21
CA PHE A 85 0.22 -0.99 8.95
C PHE A 85 1.34 -0.64 7.98
N ARG A 86 1.60 -1.54 7.04
CA ARG A 86 2.55 -1.34 5.95
C ARG A 86 1.92 -1.79 4.63
N ALA A 87 1.55 -0.83 3.79
CA ALA A 87 1.21 -1.08 2.40
C ALA A 87 2.48 -1.00 1.55
N VAL A 88 2.53 -1.83 0.51
CA VAL A 88 3.68 -1.94 -0.40
C VAL A 88 3.14 -1.84 -1.82
N THR A 89 3.58 -0.85 -2.57
CA THR A 89 3.37 -0.80 -4.02
C THR A 89 4.48 -1.57 -4.71
N HIS A 90 4.17 -2.25 -5.81
CA HIS A 90 5.16 -2.99 -6.59
C HIS A 90 4.76 -3.02 -8.07
N TYR A 91 5.64 -3.57 -8.89
CA TYR A 91 5.39 -3.79 -10.30
C TYR A 91 4.07 -4.56 -10.52
N GLY A 92 3.17 -4.00 -11.33
CA GLY A 92 1.81 -4.52 -11.57
C GLY A 92 0.71 -3.85 -10.75
N ILE A 93 1.04 -2.95 -9.83
CA ILE A 93 0.06 -2.05 -9.18
C ILE A 93 0.08 -0.73 -9.93
N GLU A 94 -0.88 -0.59 -10.85
CA GLU A 94 -1.10 0.64 -11.62
C GLU A 94 -1.96 1.64 -10.85
N ARG A 95 -2.04 2.87 -11.37
CA ARG A 95 -2.84 3.95 -10.77
C ARG A 95 -4.29 3.55 -10.50
N ALA A 96 -4.92 2.84 -11.43
CA ALA A 96 -6.29 2.34 -11.25
C ALA A 96 -6.42 1.40 -10.04
N GLY A 97 -5.39 0.60 -9.75
CA GLY A 97 -5.33 -0.24 -8.56
C GLY A 97 -5.21 0.58 -7.27
N ILE A 98 -4.46 1.68 -7.30
CA ILE A 98 -4.38 2.62 -6.17
C ILE A 98 -5.72 3.29 -5.92
N ASP A 99 -6.39 3.78 -6.97
CA ASP A 99 -7.69 4.45 -6.84
C ASP A 99 -8.76 3.47 -6.33
N ALA A 100 -8.76 2.22 -6.79
CA ALA A 100 -9.62 1.16 -6.29
C ALA A 100 -9.33 0.83 -4.82
N ALA A 101 -8.06 0.75 -4.43
CA ALA A 101 -7.67 0.53 -3.04
C ALA A 101 -8.18 1.67 -2.14
N LEU A 102 -7.99 2.93 -2.53
CA LEU A 102 -8.50 4.09 -1.79
C LEU A 102 -10.02 4.08 -1.65
N ALA A 103 -10.75 3.65 -2.69
CA ALA A 103 -12.20 3.49 -2.61
C ALA A 103 -12.59 2.41 -1.59
N ALA A 104 -11.89 1.27 -1.57
CA ALA A 104 -12.10 0.20 -0.60
C ALA A 104 -11.80 0.65 0.84
N PHE A 105 -10.66 1.33 1.07
CA PHE A 105 -10.33 1.91 2.38
C PHE A 105 -11.43 2.83 2.89
N ARG A 106 -11.94 3.73 2.04
CA ARG A 106 -13.02 4.64 2.41
C ARG A 106 -14.31 3.90 2.76
N LYS A 107 -14.67 2.88 1.98
CA LYS A 107 -15.87 2.07 2.19
C LYS A 107 -15.79 1.32 3.52
N VAL A 108 -14.73 0.54 3.70
CA VAL A 108 -14.53 -0.29 4.90
C VAL A 108 -14.43 0.58 6.15
N MET A 109 -13.70 1.70 6.09
CA MET A 109 -13.60 2.62 7.22
C MET A 109 -14.97 3.14 7.65
N LYS A 110 -15.82 3.53 6.69
CA LYS A 110 -17.20 4.00 6.96
C LYS A 110 -18.09 2.91 7.57
N GLU A 111 -17.85 1.64 7.30
CA GLU A 111 -18.61 0.52 7.88
C GLU A 111 -18.16 0.17 9.31
N LEU A 112 -16.95 0.58 9.70
CA LEU A 112 -16.35 0.30 11.01
C LEU A 112 -16.49 1.44 12.03
N THR A 113 -16.81 2.65 11.59
CA THR A 113 -17.12 3.84 12.43
C THR A 113 -18.60 4.16 12.47
#